data_AF-A0A8H4WI01-F1
#
_entry.id   AF-A0A8H4WI01-F1
#
_cell.length_a   1.000
_cell.length_b   1.000
_cell.length_c   1.000
_cell.angle_alpha   90.00
_cell.angle_beta   90.00
_cell.angle_gamma   90.00
#
_symmetry.space_group_name_H-M   'P 1'
#
loop_
_entity.id
_entity.type
_entity.pdbx_description
1 polymer ?
#
loop_
_entity_poly.entity_id
_entity_poly.type
_entity_poly.pdbx_seq_one_letter_code
_entity_poly.pdbx_strand_id
1 'polypeptide(L)'
;MRLPPPKQARRLIDPSAFKESPFIVLSLALFFAFIGLYFPFFYLPTFFTSYLHSNENIAFYSIAILNAASVFGRITPGLLADRFGSLNTIIPISLIATILAFAWIGIRNEAGTIVFAIIYGYASGAIVSLPPDYRR
;
A
#
# COMPACT_ATOMS: atom_id res chain seq x y z
N MET A 1 -2.78 -6.29 32.63
CA MET A 1 -2.94 -4.92 33.17
C MET A 1 -3.86 -4.14 32.26
N ARG A 2 -4.99 -3.61 32.76
CA ARG A 2 -5.84 -2.67 32.00
C ARG A 2 -5.23 -1.28 32.14
N LEU A 3 -4.94 -0.61 31.02
CA LEU A 3 -4.45 0.77 31.04
C LEU A 3 -5.53 1.68 31.66
N PRO A 4 -5.14 2.65 32.51
CA PRO A 4 -6.09 3.60 33.07
C PRO A 4 -6.80 4.37 31.94
N PRO A 5 -8.10 4.67 32.09
CA PRO A 5 -8.84 5.38 31.07
C PRO A 5 -8.16 6.73 30.77
N PRO A 6 -8.04 7.11 29.49
CA PRO A 6 -7.36 8.34 29.10
C PRO A 6 -8.04 9.55 29.75
N LYS A 7 -7.27 10.37 30.48
CA LYS A 7 -7.74 11.52 31.26
C LYS A 7 -8.32 12.67 30.42
N GLN A 8 -8.21 12.62 29.10
CA GLN A 8 -8.72 13.63 28.17
C GLN A 8 -9.40 12.95 26.98
N ALA A 9 -10.57 13.47 26.60
CA ALA A 9 -11.15 13.18 25.30
C ALA A 9 -10.13 13.56 24.22
N ARG A 10 -9.77 12.61 23.36
CA ARG A 10 -8.88 12.90 22.22
C ARG A 10 -9.51 14.03 21.41
N ARG A 11 -8.84 15.18 21.33
CA ARG A 11 -9.24 16.24 20.40
C ARG A 11 -9.18 15.68 18.99
N LEU A 12 -10.25 15.86 18.21
CA LEU A 12 -10.32 15.36 16.83
C LEU A 12 -9.30 16.05 15.92
N ILE A 13 -8.96 17.31 16.22
CA ILE A 13 -7.98 18.10 15.50
C ILE A 13 -7.00 18.64 16.53
N ASP A 14 -5.72 18.28 16.36
CA ASP A 14 -4.63 18.85 17.13
C ASP A 14 -3.72 19.67 16.20
N PRO A 15 -3.88 21.01 16.17
CA PRO A 15 -3.07 21.87 15.31
C PRO A 15 -1.58 21.86 15.67
N SER A 16 -1.21 21.37 16.87
CA SER A 16 0.18 21.25 17.27
C SER A 16 0.93 20.16 16.49
N ALA A 17 0.21 19.16 15.96
CA ALA A 17 0.78 18.10 15.11
C ALA A 17 1.43 18.66 13.84
N PHE A 18 0.90 19.75 13.27
CA PHE A 18 1.48 20.41 12.08
C PHE A 18 2.79 21.14 12.36
N LYS A 19 3.23 21.25 13.62
CA LYS A 19 4.53 21.82 13.98
C LYS A 19 5.61 20.76 14.15
N GLU A 20 5.23 19.47 14.20
CA GLU A 20 6.18 18.38 14.31
C GLU A 20 6.76 18.04 12.93
N SER A 21 8.05 18.30 12.74
CA SER A 21 8.75 18.00 11.47
C SER A 21 8.61 16.54 11.03
N PRO A 22 8.73 15.52 11.91
CA PRO A 22 8.52 14.12 11.52
C PRO A 22 7.13 13.84 10.96
N PHE A 23 6.09 14.49 11.52
CA PHE A 23 4.71 14.34 11.06
C PHE A 23 4.51 14.90 9.65
N ILE A 24 5.06 16.08 9.36
CA ILE A 24 4.98 16.70 8.02
C ILE A 24 5.71 15.84 6.99
N VAL A 25 6.92 15.38 7.30
CA VAL A 25 7.73 14.55 6.39
C VAL A 25 7.04 13.23 6.10
N LEU A 26 6.52 12.54 7.12
CA LEU A 26 5.79 11.29 6.94
C LEU A 26 4.51 11.51 6.12
N SER A 27 3.78 12.58 6.38
CA SER A 27 2.54 12.91 5.64
C SER A 27 2.84 13.16 4.17
N LEU A 28 3.89 13.91 3.86
CA LEU A 28 4.31 14.20 2.49
C LEU A 28 4.82 12.93 1.79
N ALA A 29 5.59 12.10 2.49
CA ALA A 29 6.07 10.83 1.96
C ALA A 29 4.90 9.88 1.63
N LEU A 30 3.92 9.75 2.52
CA LEU A 30 2.72 8.96 2.29
C LEU A 30 1.92 9.51 1.12
N PHE A 31 1.77 10.84 1.01
CA PHE A 31 1.08 11.47 -0.12
C PHE A 31 1.68 11.05 -1.47
N PHE A 32 3.00 11.16 -1.63
CA PHE A 32 3.68 10.71 -2.85
C PHE A 32 3.61 9.19 -3.05
N ALA A 33 3.72 8.42 -1.97
CA ALA A 33 3.60 6.96 -2.02
C ALA A 33 2.22 6.52 -2.53
N PHE A 34 1.14 7.15 -2.08
CA PHE A 34 -0.21 6.87 -2.54
C PHE A 34 -0.41 7.23 -4.01
N ILE A 35 0.14 8.36 -4.48
CA ILE A 35 0.10 8.71 -5.91
C ILE A 35 0.73 7.61 -6.76
N GLY A 36 1.94 7.15 -6.38
CA GLY A 36 2.62 6.05 -7.08
C GLY A 36 1.87 4.72 -6.97
N LEU A 37 1.28 4.45 -5.82
CA LEU A 37 0.55 3.21 -5.54
C LEU A 37 -0.68 3.05 -6.44
N TYR A 38 -1.42 4.15 -6.69
CA TYR A 38 -2.62 4.09 -7.50
C TYR A 38 -2.37 4.02 -9.01
N PHE A 39 -1.16 4.32 -9.49
CA PHE A 39 -0.86 4.30 -10.91
C PHE A 39 -1.13 2.90 -11.53
N PRO A 40 -0.60 1.79 -10.98
CA PRO A 40 -0.95 0.44 -11.42
C PRO A 40 -2.45 0.14 -11.36
N PHE A 41 -3.17 0.61 -10.35
CA PHE A 41 -4.61 0.34 -10.22
C PHE A 41 -5.43 0.88 -11.39
N PHE A 42 -5.09 2.06 -11.90
CA PHE A 42 -5.81 2.69 -12.99
C PHE A 42 -5.35 2.21 -14.38
N TYR A 43 -4.05 1.93 -14.55
CA TYR A 43 -3.49 1.62 -15.87
C TYR A 43 -3.37 0.11 -16.16
N LEU A 44 -3.55 -0.78 -15.18
CA LEU A 44 -3.52 -2.25 -15.37
C LEU A 44 -4.51 -2.75 -16.42
N PRO A 45 -5.79 -2.35 -16.39
CA PRO A 45 -6.74 -2.85 -17.39
C PRO A 45 -6.40 -2.33 -18.79
N THR A 46 -6.04 -1.05 -18.90
CA THR A 46 -5.67 -0.43 -20.18
C THR A 46 -4.43 -1.08 -20.77
N PHE A 47 -3.45 -1.45 -19.94
CA PHE A 47 -2.29 -2.23 -20.37
C PHE A 47 -2.68 -3.61 -20.91
N PHE A 48 -3.59 -4.31 -20.23
CA PHE A 48 -4.10 -5.60 -20.69
C PHE A 48 -4.81 -5.51 -22.06
N THR A 49 -5.67 -4.52 -22.25
CA THR A 49 -6.50 -4.42 -23.46
C THR A 49 -5.73 -3.79 -24.63
N SER A 50 -4.96 -2.73 -24.38
CA SER A 50 -4.34 -1.92 -25.44
C SER A 50 -2.95 -2.41 -25.84
N TYR A 51 -2.20 -3.01 -24.91
CA TYR A 51 -0.82 -3.45 -25.18
C TYR A 51 -0.74 -4.96 -25.40
N LEU A 52 -1.38 -5.75 -24.55
CA LEU A 52 -1.41 -7.23 -24.69
C LEU A 52 -2.48 -7.72 -25.68
N HIS A 53 -3.45 -6.88 -26.07
CA HIS A 53 -4.60 -7.26 -26.90
C HIS A 53 -5.39 -8.45 -26.32
N SER A 54 -5.38 -8.56 -24.99
CA SER A 54 -6.05 -9.63 -24.26
C SER A 54 -7.55 -9.42 -24.14
N ASN A 55 -8.25 -10.48 -23.73
CA ASN A 55 -9.68 -10.44 -23.49
C ASN A 55 -10.04 -9.40 -22.40
N GLU A 56 -11.00 -8.52 -22.68
CA GLU A 56 -11.49 -7.48 -21.77
C GLU A 56 -11.93 -8.04 -20.41
N ASN A 57 -12.44 -9.27 -20.39
CA ASN A 57 -12.82 -9.95 -19.15
C ASN A 57 -11.62 -10.12 -18.21
N ILE A 58 -10.47 -10.55 -18.72
CA ILE A 58 -9.26 -10.77 -17.92
C ILE A 58 -8.74 -9.42 -17.40
N ALA A 59 -8.77 -8.38 -18.22
CA ALA A 59 -8.40 -7.02 -17.83
C ALA A 59 -9.23 -6.52 -16.63
N PHE A 60 -10.56 -6.74 -16.67
CA PHE A 60 -11.45 -6.40 -15.56
C PHE A 60 -11.16 -7.23 -14.30
N TYR A 61 -10.98 -8.55 -14.45
CA TYR A 61 -10.64 -9.43 -13.32
C TYR A 61 -9.27 -9.12 -12.71
N SER A 62 -8.36 -8.47 -13.44
CA SER A 62 -7.03 -8.11 -12.94
C SER A 62 -7.11 -7.17 -11.75
N ILE A 63 -8.03 -6.20 -11.77
CA ILE A 63 -8.30 -5.31 -10.63
C ILE A 63 -8.92 -6.09 -9.47
N ALA A 64 -9.83 -7.02 -9.75
CA ALA A 64 -10.45 -7.85 -8.73
C ALA A 64 -9.41 -8.73 -8.02
N ILE A 65 -8.51 -9.37 -8.78
CA ILE A 65 -7.39 -10.16 -8.26
C ILE A 65 -6.46 -9.30 -7.42
N LEU A 66 -6.11 -8.10 -7.90
CA LEU A 66 -5.26 -7.17 -7.16
C LEU A 66 -5.88 -6.78 -5.82
N ASN A 67 -7.17 -6.43 -5.80
CA ASN A 67 -7.87 -6.10 -4.56
C ASN A 67 -8.00 -7.31 -3.63
N ALA A 68 -8.26 -8.50 -4.16
CA ALA A 68 -8.30 -9.73 -3.36
C ALA A 68 -6.93 -10.01 -2.71
N ALA A 69 -5.83 -9.87 -3.44
CA ALA A 69 -4.48 -9.99 -2.90
C ALA A 69 -4.17 -8.91 -1.85
N SER A 70 -4.71 -7.70 -2.02
CA SER A 70 -4.58 -6.61 -1.04
C SER A 70 -5.17 -6.96 0.31
N VAL A 71 -6.27 -7.74 0.37
CA VAL A 71 -6.86 -8.19 1.63
C VAL A 71 -5.84 -8.99 2.46
N PHE A 72 -5.10 -9.91 1.83
CA PHE A 72 -4.04 -10.65 2.51
C PHE A 72 -2.86 -9.75 2.90
N GLY A 73 -2.49 -8.84 2.00
CA GLY A 73 -1.47 -7.82 2.25
C GLY A 73 -1.80 -6.91 3.44
N ARG A 74 -3.07 -6.74 3.80
CA ARG A 74 -3.51 -5.89 4.91
C ARG A 74 -3.40 -6.55 6.29
N ILE A 75 -3.23 -7.86 6.36
CA ILE A 75 -3.20 -8.62 7.62
C ILE A 75 -1.76 -8.80 8.11
N THR A 76 -0.87 -9.26 7.23
CA THR A 76 0.53 -9.57 7.55
C THR A 76 1.37 -8.41 8.15
N PRO A 77 1.27 -7.16 7.67
CA PRO A 77 2.14 -6.08 8.12
C PRO A 77 1.77 -5.58 9.50
N GLY A 78 0.50 -5.67 9.90
CA GLY A 78 0.09 -5.39 11.28
C GLY A 78 0.83 -6.31 12.26
N LEU A 79 0.86 -7.61 11.95
CA LEU A 79 1.59 -8.60 12.75
C LEU A 79 3.10 -8.36 12.76
N LEU A 80 3.67 -7.89 11.64
CA LEU A 80 5.10 -7.55 11.57
C LEU A 80 5.42 -6.25 12.32
N ALA A 81 4.57 -5.24 12.21
CA ALA A 81 4.73 -3.95 12.87
C ALA A 81 4.69 -4.06 14.39
N ASP A 82 3.87 -4.98 14.91
CA ASP A 82 3.82 -5.30 16.34
C ASP A 82 5.19 -5.78 16.88
N ARG A 83 6.02 -6.40 16.02
CA ARG A 83 7.32 -6.96 16.41
C ARG A 83 8.52 -6.08 16.06
N PHE A 84 8.48 -5.39 14.91
CA PHE A 84 9.63 -4.65 14.37
C PHE A 84 9.44 -3.12 14.36
N GLY A 85 8.23 -2.63 14.65
CA GLY A 85 7.85 -1.22 14.55
C GLY A 85 7.27 -0.86 13.18
N SER A 86 6.33 0.10 13.19
CA SER A 86 5.58 0.52 11.99
C SER A 86 6.48 1.08 10.89
N LEU A 87 7.41 1.98 11.23
CA LEU A 87 8.34 2.59 10.26
C LEU A 87 9.32 1.59 9.65
N ASN A 88 9.87 0.69 10.45
CA ASN A 88 10.79 -0.34 9.96
C ASN A 88 10.10 -1.38 9.05
N THR A 89 8.77 -1.44 9.11
CA THR A 89 7.96 -2.32 8.26
C THR A 89 7.52 -1.60 6.98
N ILE A 90 7.13 -0.33 7.06
CA ILE A 90 6.61 0.42 5.90
C ILE A 90 7.69 0.74 4.86
N ILE A 91 8.92 1.04 5.29
CA ILE A 91 10.03 1.39 4.40
C ILE A 91 10.39 0.24 3.44
N PRO A 92 10.72 -0.98 3.89
CA PRO A 92 11.07 -2.07 2.98
C PRO A 92 9.91 -2.49 2.09
N ILE A 93 8.68 -2.48 2.61
CA ILE A 93 7.48 -2.82 1.83
C ILE A 93 7.24 -1.79 0.72
N SER A 94 7.43 -0.49 1.03
CA SER A 94 7.34 0.58 0.04
C SER A 94 8.40 0.43 -1.05
N LEU A 95 9.64 0.10 -0.69
CA LEU A 95 10.71 -0.17 -1.65
C LEU A 95 10.37 -1.35 -2.57
N ILE A 96 9.84 -2.44 -2.01
CA ILE A 96 9.39 -3.60 -2.80
C ILE A 96 8.27 -3.19 -3.76
N ALA A 97 7.28 -2.43 -3.29
CA ALA A 97 6.18 -1.95 -4.13
C ALA A 97 6.69 -1.04 -5.27
N THR A 98 7.66 -0.18 -5.01
CA THR A 98 8.29 0.66 -6.04
C THR A 98 9.05 -0.18 -7.07
N ILE A 99 9.85 -1.15 -6.64
CA ILE A 99 10.58 -2.05 -7.54
C ILE A 99 9.58 -2.82 -8.44
N LEU A 100 8.50 -3.32 -7.86
CA LEU A 100 7.45 -4.01 -8.60
C LEU A 100 6.80 -3.07 -9.63
N ALA A 101 6.49 -1.83 -9.25
CA ALA A 101 5.92 -0.85 -10.18
C ALA A 101 6.81 -0.63 -11.41
N PHE A 102 8.14 -0.62 -11.26
CA PHE A 102 9.07 -0.57 -12.39
C PHE A 102 9.18 -1.91 -13.13
N ALA A 103 9.13 -3.04 -12.42
CA ALA A 103 9.20 -4.37 -13.01
C ALA A 103 8.05 -4.63 -14.01
N TRP A 104 6.92 -3.94 -13.86
CA TRP A 104 5.81 -3.93 -14.83
C TRP A 104 6.28 -3.72 -16.27
N ILE A 105 7.24 -2.81 -16.48
CA ILE A 105 7.69 -2.40 -17.82
C ILE A 105 8.23 -3.60 -18.61
N GLY A 106 8.66 -4.67 -17.96
CA GLY A 106 9.14 -5.91 -18.59
C GLY A 106 8.07 -6.95 -18.90
N ILE A 107 6.82 -6.79 -18.45
CA ILE A 107 5.77 -7.79 -18.62
C ILE A 107 5.26 -7.77 -20.07
N ARG A 108 5.15 -8.94 -20.69
CA ARG A 108 4.75 -9.11 -22.10
C ARG A 108 3.65 -10.16 -22.31
N ASN A 109 3.20 -10.79 -21.24
CA ASN A 109 2.27 -11.92 -21.29
C ASN A 109 1.19 -11.82 -20.21
N GLU A 110 0.03 -12.43 -20.46
CA GLU A 110 -1.13 -12.39 -19.55
C GLU A 110 -0.80 -12.96 -18.17
N ALA A 111 -0.14 -14.13 -18.14
CA ALA A 111 0.24 -14.79 -16.91
C ALA A 111 1.16 -13.91 -16.03
N GLY A 112 2.13 -13.22 -16.64
CA GLY A 112 3.02 -12.30 -15.93
C GLY A 112 2.27 -11.13 -15.32
N THR A 113 1.26 -10.61 -16.01
CA THR A 113 0.44 -9.51 -15.51
C THR A 113 -0.47 -9.95 -14.34
N ILE A 114 -1.00 -11.18 -14.36
CA ILE A 114 -1.76 -11.75 -13.24
C ILE A 114 -0.85 -11.92 -12.01
N VAL A 115 0.34 -12.49 -12.19
CA VAL A 115 1.31 -12.65 -11.10
C VAL A 115 1.70 -11.29 -10.53
N PHE A 116 1.93 -10.30 -11.39
CA PHE A 116 2.16 -8.93 -10.97
C PHE A 116 0.99 -8.39 -10.13
N ALA A 117 -0.26 -8.55 -10.59
CA ALA A 117 -1.44 -8.06 -9.88
C ALA A 117 -1.54 -8.65 -8.47
N ILE A 118 -1.19 -9.92 -8.28
CA ILE A 118 -1.16 -10.59 -6.98
C ILE A 118 -0.08 -9.99 -6.08
N ILE A 119 1.18 -9.96 -6.54
CA ILE A 119 2.32 -9.53 -5.72
C ILE A 119 2.19 -8.03 -5.39
N TYR A 120 1.81 -7.22 -6.38
CA TYR A 120 1.60 -5.79 -6.20
C TYR A 120 0.37 -5.50 -5.32
N GLY A 121 -0.72 -6.26 -5.50
CA GLY A 121 -1.90 -6.19 -4.63
C GLY A 121 -1.53 -6.44 -3.17
N TYR A 122 -0.74 -7.48 -2.90
CA TYR A 122 -0.22 -7.78 -1.57
C TYR A 122 0.64 -6.63 -1.01
N ALA A 123 1.63 -6.16 -1.76
CA ALA A 123 2.52 -5.07 -1.34
C ALA A 123 1.76 -3.75 -1.10
N SER A 124 0.78 -3.43 -1.95
CA SER A 124 -0.04 -2.23 -1.80
C SER A 124 -0.94 -2.30 -0.56
N GLY A 125 -1.57 -3.46 -0.30
CA GLY A 125 -2.37 -3.68 0.91
C GLY A 125 -1.55 -3.51 2.18
N ALA A 126 -0.27 -3.90 2.11
CA ALA A 126 0.64 -3.80 3.23
C ALA A 126 0.95 -2.36 3.65
N ILE A 127 1.07 -1.44 2.69
CA ILE A 127 1.32 -0.02 2.92
C ILE A 127 0.10 0.64 3.58
N VAL A 128 -1.11 0.30 3.13
CA VAL A 128 -2.36 0.92 3.62
C VAL A 128 -2.69 0.53 5.07
N SER A 129 -2.33 -0.69 5.48
CA SER A 129 -2.69 -1.24 6.78
C SER A 129 -1.74 -0.90 7.93
N LEU A 130 -0.70 -0.10 7.70
CA LEU A 130 0.23 0.31 8.74
C LEU A 130 -0.21 1.65 9.34
N PRO A 131 -1.03 1.67 10.42
CA PRO A 131 -1.22 2.90 11.15
C PRO A 131 0.15 3.34 11.73
N PRO A 132 0.52 4.62 11.60
CA PRO A 132 1.68 5.15 12.28
C PRO A 132 1.34 5.24 13.78
N ASP A 133 1.80 4.27 14.56
CA ASP A 133 1.67 4.31 16.01
C ASP A 133 2.85 5.15 16.57
N TYR A 134 2.56 6.39 16.97
CA TYR A 134 3.52 7.30 17.61
C TYR A 134 3.81 6.92 19.07
N ARG A 135 3.36 5.74 19.52
CA ARG A 135 3.59 5.27 20.89
C ARG A 135 4.91 4.52 20.99
N ARG A 136 6.01 5.27 21.06
CA ARG A 136 7.22 4.92 21.82
C ARG A 136 8.12 6.14 21.96
#